data_AF-A0A3D9FRY3-F1
#
_entry.id   AF-A0A3D9FRY3-F1
#
_cell.length_a   1.000
_cell.length_b   1.000
_cell.length_c   1.000
_cell.angle_alpha   90.00
_cell.angle_beta   90.00
_cell.angle_gamma   90.00
#
_symmetry.space_group_name_H-M   'P 1'
#
loop_
_entity.id
_entity.type
_entity.pdbx_description
1 polymer ?
#
loop_
_entity_poly.entity_id
_entity_poly.type
_entity_poly.pdbx_seq_one_letter_code
_entity_poly.pdbx_strand_id
1 'polypeptide(L)'
;MNTIKYKILGLCTCLFLVSTNIQAQKKKTAVAPASYTIEGNITGLADATTVQLVPGATHSSELPVAETTLKDGKFTFTGKLKEPRFFYVMFGKSKGNIPVMVENTKIKITASGSVSKEEGEWISFKDIVVSGSKSHDYYKKETAFRDELDKDYEAYHTKDSDELSKLIGAANRDKNTKVSDSLQKLAVWKKFEADEKAFFTKVEKSSKDLIAKHKATWWGPFFMMISYSYFTPEQKPIYEQFSETAKKSYYGQVVDKDLNPKSLIGTSVANFGLKDKNGKAYNVKDIVAGKKYILVDFWASWCGPCRKEIPNLKTAYAEYGAKGFEILSISIDKDEKAWQKALAQENMQWHNLLDDDKVSKSFNVKTIPATYLVDSKGVIIGDNLRGAELEAKLKELLKS
;
A
#
# COMPACT_ATOMS: atom_id res chain seq x y z
N MET A 1 5.76 13.50 12.96
CA MET A 1 5.97 13.48 11.51
C MET A 1 5.71 14.88 10.98
N ASN A 2 6.73 15.73 10.99
CA ASN A 2 6.76 16.94 10.15
C ASN A 2 7.87 16.69 9.14
N THR A 3 7.44 16.31 7.95
CA THR A 3 8.24 16.04 6.77
C THR A 3 9.03 17.28 6.39
N ILE A 4 10.35 17.12 6.29
CA ILE A 4 11.20 18.05 5.55
C ILE A 4 10.58 18.20 4.15
N LYS A 5 10.48 19.45 3.69
CA LYS A 5 9.96 19.86 2.37
C LYS A 5 10.87 19.41 1.22
N TYR A 6 11.05 18.10 1.08
CA TYR A 6 11.36 17.48 -0.20
C TYR A 6 10.13 16.66 -0.55
N LYS A 7 9.61 16.79 -1.77
CA LYS A 7 8.52 15.94 -2.25
C LYS A 7 8.90 14.51 -1.90
N ILE A 8 8.21 13.90 -0.94
CA ILE A 8 8.32 12.47 -0.70
C ILE A 8 7.76 11.86 -1.97
N LEU A 9 8.64 11.58 -2.94
CA LEU A 9 8.40 10.46 -3.83
C LEU A 9 8.18 9.32 -2.86
N GLY A 10 6.96 8.78 -2.82
CA GLY A 10 6.67 7.56 -2.10
C GLY A 10 7.52 6.47 -2.73
N LEU A 11 8.76 6.33 -2.28
CA LEU A 11 9.76 5.41 -2.79
C LEU A 11 9.88 4.31 -1.74
N CYS A 12 9.66 3.06 -2.17
CA CYS A 12 9.55 1.94 -1.26
C CYS A 12 10.95 1.49 -0.80
N THR A 13 11.35 1.84 0.42
CA THR A 13 12.57 1.36 1.08
C THR A 13 12.25 0.08 1.85
N CYS A 14 12.37 -1.09 1.21
CA CYS A 14 12.39 -2.37 1.91
C CYS A 14 13.82 -2.93 1.90
N LEU A 15 14.46 -2.95 3.06
CA LEU A 15 15.76 -3.59 3.30
C LEU A 15 15.65 -5.12 3.10
N PHE A 16 16.58 -5.71 2.36
CA PHE A 16 16.76 -7.17 2.31
C PHE A 16 18.23 -7.56 2.13
N LEU A 17 18.71 -8.46 2.99
CA LEU A 17 20.10 -8.96 3.02
C LEU A 17 20.32 -10.26 2.21
N VAL A 18 21.60 -10.44 1.85
CA VAL A 18 22.39 -11.69 1.60
C VAL A 18 22.88 -11.96 0.15
N SER A 19 24.10 -12.52 0.10
CA SER A 19 25.27 -12.40 -0.77
C SER A 19 25.48 -13.49 -1.85
N THR A 20 26.59 -13.36 -2.62
CA THR A 20 26.86 -13.80 -4.00
C THR A 20 27.58 -15.15 -4.20
N ASN A 21 27.35 -15.83 -5.35
CA ASN A 21 28.38 -16.14 -6.37
C ASN A 21 27.82 -16.88 -7.62
N ILE A 22 28.38 -16.59 -8.79
CA ILE A 22 27.92 -17.04 -10.13
C ILE A 22 28.97 -17.94 -10.79
N GLN A 23 28.53 -19.05 -11.40
CA GLN A 23 29.21 -19.68 -12.53
C GLN A 23 28.22 -20.01 -13.65
N ALA A 24 28.59 -19.65 -14.88
CA ALA A 24 27.77 -19.75 -16.07
C ALA A 24 28.00 -21.07 -16.83
N GLN A 25 26.93 -21.72 -17.29
CA GLN A 25 26.99 -22.76 -18.32
C GLN A 25 25.92 -22.56 -19.42
N LYS A 26 26.31 -22.95 -20.64
CA LYS A 26 25.70 -22.65 -21.95
C LYS A 26 24.33 -23.33 -22.14
N LYS A 27 23.41 -22.60 -22.79
CA LYS A 27 21.99 -22.94 -23.05
C LYS A 27 21.81 -24.10 -24.04
N LYS A 28 21.05 -25.12 -23.62
CA LYS A 28 20.10 -25.84 -24.50
C LYS A 28 18.70 -25.23 -24.29
N THR A 29 18.00 -24.92 -25.38
CA THR A 29 16.67 -24.29 -25.35
C THR A 29 15.63 -25.34 -24.93
N ALA A 30 15.42 -25.48 -23.62
CA ALA A 30 14.33 -26.27 -23.06
C ALA A 30 13.02 -25.50 -23.22
N VAL A 31 11.96 -26.20 -23.67
CA VAL A 31 10.59 -25.70 -23.66
C VAL A 31 10.21 -25.39 -22.20
N ALA A 32 9.68 -24.19 -21.96
CA ALA A 32 9.31 -23.76 -20.61
C ALA A 32 8.21 -24.69 -20.04
N PRO A 33 8.33 -25.12 -18.77
CA PRO A 33 7.29 -25.93 -18.13
C PRO A 33 5.91 -25.24 -18.14
N ALA A 34 4.84 -26.03 -18.12
CA ALA A 34 3.46 -25.52 -18.21
C ALA A 34 2.87 -25.04 -16.86
N SER A 35 3.56 -25.34 -15.76
CA SER A 35 3.17 -25.07 -14.37
C SER A 35 4.40 -24.81 -13.51
N TYR A 36 4.21 -24.22 -12.33
CA TYR A 36 5.23 -24.09 -11.31
C TYR A 36 5.06 -25.11 -10.19
N THR A 37 6.17 -25.41 -9.52
CA THR A 37 6.20 -26.08 -8.21
C THR A 37 7.21 -25.35 -7.35
N ILE A 38 6.80 -24.88 -6.17
CA ILE A 38 7.69 -24.24 -5.18
C ILE A 38 7.88 -25.23 -4.05
N GLU A 39 9.11 -25.71 -3.84
CA GLU A 39 9.49 -26.57 -2.73
C GLU A 39 10.32 -25.78 -1.73
N GLY A 40 9.83 -25.68 -0.49
CA GLY A 40 10.52 -24.99 0.59
C GLY A 40 11.16 -25.95 1.58
N ASN A 41 12.34 -25.61 2.07
CA ASN A 41 12.99 -26.22 3.23
C ASN A 41 13.45 -25.11 4.19
N ILE A 42 12.68 -24.92 5.25
CA ILE A 42 12.81 -23.84 6.21
C ILE A 42 13.12 -24.44 7.58
N THR A 43 14.32 -24.16 8.08
CA THR A 43 14.75 -24.61 9.40
C THR A 43 14.41 -23.55 10.46
N GLY A 44 14.43 -23.93 11.74
CA GLY A 44 14.28 -22.99 12.86
C GLY A 44 12.85 -22.52 13.16
N LEU A 45 11.86 -22.95 12.37
CA LEU A 45 10.44 -22.72 12.63
C LEU A 45 9.77 -24.01 13.10
N ALA A 46 8.72 -23.87 13.91
CA ALA A 46 7.95 -25.01 14.40
C ALA A 46 7.12 -25.66 13.28
N ASP A 47 6.89 -26.96 13.40
CA ASP A 47 5.90 -27.66 12.59
C ASP A 47 4.50 -27.05 12.76
N ALA A 48 3.66 -27.24 11.75
CA ALA A 48 2.35 -26.61 11.63
C ALA A 48 2.36 -25.07 11.49
N THR A 49 3.52 -24.41 11.43
CA THR A 49 3.59 -22.98 11.06
C THR A 49 2.91 -22.75 9.72
N THR A 50 1.92 -21.85 9.68
CA THR A 50 1.19 -21.49 8.45
C THR A 50 2.14 -20.90 7.41
N VAL A 51 2.00 -21.35 6.17
CA VAL A 51 2.71 -20.82 5.00
C VAL A 51 1.68 -20.44 3.94
N GLN A 52 1.70 -19.19 3.49
CA GLN A 52 0.79 -18.66 2.48
C GLN A 52 1.57 -18.18 1.26
N LEU A 53 1.08 -18.46 0.06
CA LEU A 53 1.59 -17.89 -1.17
C LEU A 53 0.73 -16.68 -1.53
N VAL A 54 1.27 -15.48 -1.29
CA VAL A 54 0.55 -14.23 -1.49
C VAL A 54 1.15 -13.48 -2.65
N PRO A 55 0.38 -13.12 -3.68
CA PRO A 55 0.89 -12.24 -4.71
C PRO A 55 1.39 -10.90 -4.16
N GLY A 56 2.43 -10.35 -4.78
CA GLY A 56 3.01 -9.09 -4.34
C GLY A 56 3.38 -8.15 -5.49
N ALA A 57 4.10 -7.10 -5.12
CA ALA A 57 4.49 -5.99 -6.00
C ALA A 57 3.30 -5.25 -6.62
N THR A 58 2.25 -5.02 -5.82
CA THR A 58 1.13 -4.14 -6.16
C THR A 58 0.87 -3.15 -5.01
N HIS A 59 0.22 -2.01 -5.29
CA HIS A 59 -0.19 -1.05 -4.26
C HIS A 59 -1.49 -1.45 -3.57
N SER A 60 -1.88 -2.72 -3.67
CA SER A 60 -3.11 -3.27 -3.11
C SER A 60 -2.78 -4.52 -2.30
N SER A 61 -3.52 -4.75 -1.22
CA SER A 61 -3.44 -6.02 -0.50
C SER A 61 -4.11 -7.13 -1.32
N GLU A 62 -3.32 -8.09 -1.80
CA GLU A 62 -3.81 -9.28 -2.47
C GLU A 62 -4.04 -10.43 -1.47
N LEU A 63 -5.07 -11.24 -1.71
CA LEU A 63 -5.35 -12.41 -0.90
C LEU A 63 -4.37 -13.55 -1.25
N PRO A 64 -4.06 -14.46 -0.30
CA PRO A 64 -3.32 -15.68 -0.60
C PRO A 64 -3.99 -16.48 -1.72
N VAL A 65 -3.19 -16.97 -2.67
CA VAL A 65 -3.67 -17.87 -3.74
C VAL A 65 -3.51 -19.35 -3.37
N ALA A 66 -2.71 -19.63 -2.34
CA ALA A 66 -2.54 -20.95 -1.77
C ALA A 66 -2.10 -20.82 -0.30
N GLU A 67 -2.44 -21.82 0.51
CA GLU A 67 -2.05 -21.94 1.90
C GLU A 67 -1.69 -23.39 2.21
N THR A 68 -0.71 -23.58 3.08
CA THR A 68 -0.28 -24.87 3.62
C THR A 68 0.36 -24.66 4.98
N THR A 69 0.95 -25.71 5.56
CA THR A 69 1.73 -25.63 6.79
C THR A 69 3.09 -26.28 6.62
N LEU A 70 4.06 -25.89 7.47
CA LEU A 70 5.34 -26.59 7.56
C LEU A 70 5.15 -27.99 8.15
N LYS A 71 5.81 -28.97 7.52
CA LYS A 71 5.94 -30.34 8.03
C LYS A 71 7.39 -30.78 7.86
N ASP A 72 8.06 -31.11 8.95
CA ASP A 72 9.50 -31.40 8.97
C ASP A 72 10.33 -30.30 8.28
N GLY A 73 9.97 -29.04 8.55
CA GLY A 73 10.55 -27.85 7.92
C GLY A 73 10.21 -27.65 6.43
N LYS A 74 9.39 -28.50 5.82
CA LYS A 74 9.11 -28.47 4.38
C LYS A 74 7.72 -27.93 4.07
N PHE A 75 7.58 -27.30 2.91
CA PHE A 75 6.29 -26.96 2.30
C PHE A 75 6.33 -27.14 0.79
N THR A 76 5.17 -27.21 0.15
CA THR A 76 5.07 -27.24 -1.32
C THR A 76 3.85 -26.45 -1.80
N PHE A 77 4.04 -25.68 -2.87
CA PHE A 77 2.96 -25.09 -3.66
C PHE A 77 3.05 -25.51 -5.12
N THR A 78 1.91 -25.66 -5.78
CA THR A 78 1.81 -25.93 -7.21
C THR A 78 0.79 -25.01 -7.85
N GLY A 79 1.02 -24.60 -9.09
CA GLY A 79 0.04 -23.82 -9.82
C GLY A 79 0.49 -23.50 -11.23
N LYS A 80 -0.22 -22.60 -11.89
CA LYS A 80 0.09 -22.16 -13.25
C LYS A 80 0.00 -20.66 -13.34
N LEU A 81 0.97 -20.07 -14.03
CA LEU A 81 0.99 -18.65 -14.36
C LEU A 81 0.87 -18.45 -15.87
N LYS A 82 0.25 -17.34 -16.27
CA LYS A 82 0.27 -16.88 -17.67
C LYS A 82 1.61 -16.25 -18.02
N GLU A 83 2.24 -15.57 -17.06
CA GLU A 83 3.55 -14.94 -17.15
C GLU A 83 4.19 -14.88 -15.75
N PRO A 84 5.52 -14.66 -15.64
CA PRO A 84 6.18 -14.57 -14.34
C PRO A 84 5.57 -13.50 -13.44
N ARG A 85 5.47 -13.78 -12.14
CA ARG A 85 4.83 -12.88 -11.18
C ARG A 85 5.56 -12.92 -9.84
N PHE A 86 5.57 -11.79 -9.14
CA PHE A 86 6.19 -11.67 -7.82
C PHE A 86 5.23 -12.14 -6.73
N PHE A 87 5.75 -12.92 -5.78
CA PHE A 87 5.01 -13.42 -4.63
C PHE A 87 5.81 -13.22 -3.35
N TYR A 88 5.10 -13.06 -2.25
CA TYR A 88 5.60 -13.26 -0.90
C TYR A 88 5.19 -14.65 -0.44
N VAL A 89 6.17 -15.47 -0.03
CA VAL A 89 5.89 -16.65 0.79
C VAL A 89 5.82 -16.18 2.24
N MET A 90 4.61 -16.06 2.76
CA MET A 90 4.32 -15.51 4.09
C MET A 90 4.28 -16.64 5.12
N PHE A 91 4.85 -16.41 6.31
CA PHE A 91 4.95 -17.38 7.39
C PHE A 91 4.26 -16.88 8.66
N GLY A 92 3.64 -17.81 9.41
CA GLY A 92 3.12 -17.55 10.75
C GLY A 92 1.98 -16.53 10.79
N LYS A 93 1.11 -16.49 9.77
CA LYS A 93 0.04 -15.49 9.61
C LYS A 93 0.60 -14.07 9.47
N SER A 94 1.45 -13.87 8.46
CA SER A 94 2.06 -12.57 8.11
C SER A 94 3.11 -12.05 9.10
N LYS A 95 3.73 -12.93 9.88
CA LYS A 95 4.81 -12.59 10.83
C LYS A 95 6.19 -12.49 10.18
N GLY A 96 6.38 -13.06 8.99
CA GLY A 96 7.58 -12.90 8.19
C GLY A 96 7.36 -13.40 6.77
N ASN A 97 8.24 -13.03 5.84
CA ASN A 97 8.08 -13.43 4.45
C ASN A 97 9.41 -13.61 3.71
N ILE A 98 9.36 -14.38 2.63
CA ILE A 98 10.44 -14.51 1.64
C ILE A 98 9.89 -14.07 0.28
N PRO A 99 10.43 -13.00 -0.34
CA PRO A 99 10.05 -12.59 -1.68
C PRO A 99 10.60 -13.55 -2.74
N VAL A 100 9.77 -13.94 -3.70
CA VAL A 100 10.13 -14.85 -4.78
C VAL A 100 9.52 -14.39 -6.10
N MET A 101 10.30 -14.47 -7.18
CA MET A 101 9.77 -14.30 -8.52
C MET A 101 9.42 -15.68 -9.07
N VAL A 102 8.13 -15.94 -9.28
CA VAL A 102 7.64 -17.24 -9.70
C VAL A 102 7.43 -17.24 -11.20
N GLU A 103 7.97 -18.25 -11.86
CA GLU A 103 7.68 -18.60 -13.25
C GLU A 103 7.29 -20.09 -13.30
N ASN A 104 6.71 -20.57 -14.42
CA ASN A 104 6.33 -21.97 -14.54
C ASN A 104 7.58 -22.86 -14.65
N THR A 105 8.11 -23.26 -13.50
CA THR A 105 9.29 -24.11 -13.33
C THR A 105 9.29 -24.73 -11.93
N LYS A 106 10.23 -25.64 -11.68
CA LYS A 106 10.51 -26.11 -10.34
C LYS A 106 11.42 -25.11 -9.62
N ILE A 107 10.92 -24.53 -8.54
CA ILE A 107 11.57 -23.52 -7.71
C ILE A 107 11.86 -24.13 -6.35
N LYS A 108 13.07 -23.92 -5.82
CA LYS A 108 13.44 -24.34 -4.48
C LYS A 108 13.76 -23.13 -3.62
N ILE A 109 13.27 -23.13 -2.38
CA ILE A 109 13.52 -22.09 -1.39
C ILE A 109 14.13 -22.74 -0.16
N THR A 110 15.30 -22.28 0.29
CA THR A 110 15.87 -22.64 1.58
C THR A 110 16.11 -21.41 2.42
N ALA A 111 15.87 -21.49 3.73
CA ALA A 111 16.20 -20.41 4.66
C ALA A 111 16.25 -20.94 6.10
N SER A 112 16.96 -20.22 6.96
CA SER A 112 16.95 -20.42 8.41
C SER A 112 16.08 -19.35 9.05
N GLY A 113 14.94 -19.75 9.63
CA GLY A 113 13.99 -18.85 10.29
C GLY A 113 14.28 -18.71 11.79
N SER A 114 13.97 -17.53 12.35
CA SER A 114 13.95 -17.30 13.79
C SER A 114 12.79 -16.41 14.20
N VAL A 115 12.13 -16.75 15.32
CA VAL A 115 11.02 -15.97 15.89
C VAL A 115 11.56 -15.01 16.94
N SER A 116 11.16 -13.74 16.87
CA SER A 116 11.53 -12.75 17.89
C SER A 116 10.88 -13.04 19.23
N LYS A 117 11.50 -12.56 20.32
CA LYS A 117 10.98 -12.70 21.69
C LYS A 117 10.14 -11.50 22.15
N GLU A 118 9.83 -10.60 21.22
CA GLU A 118 9.12 -9.35 21.50
C GLU A 118 7.62 -9.47 21.30
N GLU A 119 6.86 -8.54 21.89
CA GLU A 119 5.42 -8.47 21.73
C GLU A 119 5.05 -8.34 20.23
N GLY A 120 4.17 -9.23 19.76
CA GLY A 120 3.76 -9.30 18.36
C GLY A 120 4.48 -10.37 17.53
N GLU A 121 5.58 -10.97 18.03
CA GLU A 121 6.36 -12.06 17.41
C GLU A 121 6.54 -11.92 15.88
N TRP A 122 7.71 -11.50 15.41
CA TRP A 122 8.01 -11.53 13.97
C TRP A 122 9.01 -12.64 13.64
N ILE A 123 8.98 -13.09 12.39
CA ILE A 123 9.88 -14.10 11.85
C ILE A 123 10.90 -13.41 10.96
N SER A 124 12.18 -13.57 11.29
CA SER A 124 13.29 -13.17 10.42
C SER A 124 13.91 -14.40 9.75
N PHE A 125 14.49 -14.20 8.57
CA PHE A 125 15.14 -15.24 7.80
C PHE A 125 16.59 -14.89 7.51
N LYS A 126 17.46 -15.90 7.56
CA LYS A 126 18.86 -15.86 7.12
C LYS A 126 19.10 -16.94 6.07
N ASP A 127 20.22 -16.82 5.37
CA ASP A 127 20.68 -17.82 4.39
C ASP A 127 19.62 -18.16 3.34
N ILE A 128 18.86 -17.13 2.92
CA ILE A 128 17.78 -17.29 1.95
C ILE A 128 18.40 -17.62 0.60
N VAL A 129 18.08 -18.80 0.08
CA VAL A 129 18.44 -19.21 -1.27
C VAL A 129 17.17 -19.56 -2.03
N VAL A 130 16.95 -18.87 -3.14
CA VAL A 130 15.91 -19.18 -4.11
C VAL A 130 16.60 -19.64 -5.39
N SER A 131 16.25 -20.82 -5.89
CA SER A 131 16.86 -21.39 -7.10
C SER A 131 15.81 -22.00 -8.02
N GLY A 132 16.17 -22.17 -9.29
CA GLY A 132 15.31 -22.77 -10.31
C GLY A 132 14.39 -21.80 -11.06
N SER A 133 14.34 -20.52 -10.65
CA SER A 133 13.62 -19.45 -11.32
C SER A 133 14.58 -18.45 -11.95
N LYS A 134 14.67 -18.45 -13.29
CA LYS A 134 15.47 -17.47 -14.05
C LYS A 134 14.95 -16.05 -13.87
N SER A 135 13.63 -15.91 -13.72
CA SER A 135 13.00 -14.63 -13.41
C SER A 135 13.44 -14.10 -12.04
N HIS A 136 13.66 -14.98 -11.05
CA HIS A 136 14.16 -14.56 -9.74
C HIS A 136 15.64 -14.17 -9.80
N ASP A 137 16.46 -14.97 -10.49
CA ASP A 137 17.88 -14.66 -10.69
C ASP A 137 18.05 -13.30 -11.41
N TYR A 138 17.23 -13.06 -12.43
CA TYR A 138 17.21 -11.81 -13.16
C TYR A 138 16.79 -10.63 -12.27
N TYR A 139 15.72 -10.80 -11.49
CA TYR A 139 15.27 -9.80 -10.53
C TYR A 139 16.37 -9.41 -9.54
N LYS A 140 17.03 -10.40 -8.92
CA LYS A 140 18.14 -10.16 -7.97
C LYS A 140 19.30 -9.44 -8.64
N LYS A 141 19.67 -9.84 -9.87
CA LYS A 141 20.71 -9.16 -10.63
C LYS A 141 20.38 -7.69 -10.90
N GLU A 142 19.17 -7.41 -11.41
CA GLU A 142 18.77 -6.05 -11.80
C GLU A 142 18.56 -5.13 -10.60
N THR A 143 18.28 -5.69 -9.42
CA THR A 143 18.10 -4.93 -8.17
C THR A 143 19.30 -4.93 -7.24
N ALA A 144 20.42 -5.53 -7.62
CA ALA A 144 21.63 -5.62 -6.80
C ALA A 144 22.24 -4.26 -6.40
N PHE A 145 21.93 -3.19 -7.14
CA PHE A 145 22.34 -1.83 -6.74
C PHE A 145 21.72 -1.37 -5.42
N ARG A 146 20.62 -2.01 -4.98
CA ARG A 146 19.98 -1.71 -3.70
C ARG A 146 20.89 -2.03 -2.52
N ASP A 147 21.74 -3.05 -2.63
CA ASP A 147 22.70 -3.39 -1.58
C ASP A 147 23.69 -2.24 -1.32
N GLU A 148 24.04 -1.47 -2.36
CA GLU A 148 24.86 -0.27 -2.21
C GLU A 148 24.06 0.92 -1.66
N LEU A 149 22.78 1.03 -2.00
CA LEU A 149 21.90 2.03 -1.39
C LEU A 149 21.71 1.75 0.11
N ASP A 150 21.58 0.50 0.51
CA ASP A 150 21.47 0.11 1.92
C ASP A 150 22.74 0.52 2.69
N LYS A 151 23.92 0.30 2.11
CA LYS A 151 25.18 0.77 2.71
C LYS A 151 25.25 2.29 2.82
N ASP A 152 24.84 3.01 1.77
CA ASP A 152 24.79 4.47 1.78
C ASP A 152 23.85 4.97 2.88
N TYR A 153 22.68 4.32 3.04
CA TYR A 153 21.70 4.64 4.06
C TYR A 153 22.27 4.50 5.47
N GLU A 154 22.85 3.34 5.78
CA GLU A 154 23.50 3.09 7.06
C GLU A 154 24.67 4.06 7.32
N ALA A 155 25.39 4.48 6.28
CA ALA A 155 26.54 5.36 6.43
C ALA A 155 26.19 6.77 6.92
N TYR A 156 25.02 7.33 6.54
CA TYR A 156 24.61 8.67 7.01
C TYR A 156 23.72 8.62 8.26
N HIS A 157 23.21 7.45 8.63
CA HIS A 157 22.47 7.22 9.87
C HIS A 157 23.42 7.01 11.06
N THR A 158 23.89 8.12 11.62
CA THR A 158 24.74 8.13 12.82
C THR A 158 23.91 8.14 14.10
N LYS A 159 24.49 7.66 15.21
CA LYS A 159 23.86 7.74 16.55
C LYS A 159 23.41 9.17 16.89
N ASP A 160 24.24 10.16 16.61
CA ASP A 160 23.96 11.57 16.94
C ASP A 160 22.82 12.14 16.08
N SER A 161 22.82 11.86 14.77
CA SER A 161 21.73 12.30 13.89
C SER A 161 20.41 11.60 14.22
N ASP A 162 20.45 10.33 14.59
CA ASP A 162 19.27 9.57 15.00
C ASP A 162 18.69 10.05 16.33
N GLU A 163 19.54 10.37 17.31
CA GLU A 163 19.11 10.95 18.58
C GLU A 163 18.49 12.34 18.37
N LEU A 164 19.12 13.20 17.55
CA LEU A 164 18.56 14.49 17.17
C LEU A 164 17.23 14.35 16.42
N SER A 165 17.10 13.38 15.51
CA SER A 165 15.85 13.08 14.80
C SER A 165 14.72 12.75 15.78
N LYS A 166 15.01 11.94 16.81
CA LYS A 166 14.04 11.61 17.88
C LYS A 166 13.62 12.85 18.67
N LEU A 167 14.57 13.72 19.05
CA LEU A 167 14.30 14.95 19.78
C LEU A 167 13.48 15.96 18.96
N ILE A 168 13.83 16.16 17.69
CA ILE A 168 13.08 16.98 16.73
C ILE A 168 11.68 16.41 16.54
N GLY A 169 11.56 15.08 16.41
CA GLY A 169 10.29 14.39 16.33
C GLY A 169 9.41 14.60 17.56
N ALA A 170 9.98 14.57 18.76
CA ALA A 170 9.28 14.86 20.01
C ALA A 170 8.82 16.32 20.09
N ALA A 171 9.72 17.27 19.84
CA ALA A 171 9.39 18.70 19.83
C ALA A 171 8.25 19.02 18.84
N ASN A 172 8.25 18.40 17.65
CA ASN A 172 7.17 18.56 16.67
C ASN A 172 5.84 17.97 17.14
N ARG A 173 5.84 16.82 17.82
CA ARG A 173 4.61 16.23 18.41
C ARG A 173 4.02 17.14 19.48
N ASP A 174 4.88 17.75 20.29
CA ASP A 174 4.50 18.68 21.35
C ASP A 174 4.22 20.10 20.82
N LYS A 175 4.29 20.31 19.50
CA LYS A 175 4.15 21.60 18.82
C LYS A 175 5.14 22.68 19.34
N ASN A 176 6.27 22.26 19.89
CA ASN A 176 7.32 23.13 20.38
C ASN A 176 8.25 23.55 19.23
N THR A 177 7.80 24.52 18.45
CA THR A 177 8.51 25.01 17.25
C THR A 177 9.87 25.62 17.58
N LYS A 178 10.00 26.32 18.71
CA LYS A 178 11.28 26.93 19.14
C LYS A 178 12.37 25.88 19.34
N VAL A 179 12.05 24.77 20.00
CA VAL A 179 13.02 23.68 20.23
C VAL A 179 13.33 22.98 18.92
N SER A 180 12.31 22.65 18.11
CA SER A 180 12.52 22.06 16.78
C SER A 180 13.46 22.91 15.92
N ASP A 181 13.18 24.21 15.79
CA ASP A 181 13.96 25.13 14.96
C ASP A 181 15.40 25.28 15.46
N SER A 182 15.62 25.21 16.77
CA SER A 182 16.96 25.29 17.37
C SER A 182 17.77 24.02 17.07
N LEU A 183 17.16 22.85 17.24
CA LEU A 183 17.79 21.56 16.94
C LEU A 183 18.10 21.42 15.45
N GLN A 184 17.22 21.90 14.58
CA GLN A 184 17.40 21.83 13.12
C GLN A 184 18.50 22.77 12.59
N LYS A 185 19.00 23.71 13.39
CA LYS A 185 20.14 24.58 13.04
C LYS A 185 21.49 23.97 13.41
N LEU A 186 21.50 22.88 14.18
CA LEU A 186 22.75 22.21 14.55
C LEU A 186 23.47 21.67 13.31
N ALA A 187 24.79 21.78 13.29
CA ALA A 187 25.61 21.35 12.16
C ALA A 187 25.42 19.86 11.82
N VAL A 188 25.25 19.01 12.85
CA VAL A 188 24.95 17.57 12.70
C VAL A 188 23.65 17.37 11.92
N TRP A 189 22.59 18.11 12.27
CA TRP A 189 21.32 18.03 11.57
C TRP A 189 21.43 18.54 10.13
N LYS A 190 22.10 19.67 9.91
CA LYS A 190 22.31 20.21 8.56
C LYS A 190 23.07 19.26 7.66
N LYS A 191 24.07 18.55 8.19
CA LYS A 191 24.78 17.50 7.47
C LYS A 191 23.85 16.32 7.16
N PHE A 192 23.11 15.83 8.15
CA PHE A 192 22.11 14.77 7.96
C PHE A 192 21.10 15.11 6.84
N GLU A 193 20.54 16.33 6.85
CA GLU A 193 19.60 16.78 5.80
C GLU A 193 20.24 16.79 4.40
N ALA A 194 21.52 17.17 4.30
CA ALA A 194 22.24 17.19 3.03
C ALA A 194 22.53 15.78 2.51
N ASP A 195 22.97 14.88 3.39
CA ASP A 195 23.27 13.49 3.06
C ASP A 195 21.97 12.73 2.70
N GLU A 196 20.90 12.92 3.47
CA GLU A 196 19.56 12.35 3.20
C GLU A 196 19.06 12.80 1.82
N LYS A 197 19.18 14.10 1.51
CA LYS A 197 18.81 14.62 0.19
C LYS A 197 19.64 13.98 -0.94
N ALA A 198 20.94 13.85 -0.75
CA ALA A 198 21.82 13.22 -1.73
C ALA A 198 21.46 11.74 -1.93
N PHE A 199 21.19 11.01 -0.85
CA PHE A 199 20.73 9.63 -0.86
C PHE A 199 19.44 9.49 -1.68
N PHE A 200 18.38 10.24 -1.36
CA PHE A 200 17.11 10.14 -2.10
C PHE A 200 17.23 10.56 -3.56
N THR A 201 18.12 11.51 -3.88
CA THR A 201 18.43 11.86 -5.27
C THR A 201 19.05 10.66 -6.02
N LYS A 202 19.97 9.94 -5.38
CA LYS A 202 20.57 8.72 -5.92
C LYS A 202 19.53 7.61 -6.10
N VAL A 203 18.68 7.38 -5.09
CA VAL A 203 17.59 6.39 -5.14
C VAL A 203 16.62 6.68 -6.29
N GLU A 204 16.18 7.93 -6.44
CA GLU A 204 15.28 8.35 -7.51
C GLU A 204 15.91 8.10 -8.88
N LYS A 205 17.17 8.50 -9.05
CA LYS A 205 17.92 8.29 -10.30
C LYS A 205 18.06 6.80 -10.62
N SER A 206 18.54 5.99 -9.69
CA SER A 206 18.72 4.54 -9.89
C SER A 206 17.40 3.83 -10.23
N SER A 207 16.30 4.24 -9.59
CA SER A 207 14.96 3.71 -9.88
C SER A 207 14.49 4.08 -11.28
N LYS A 208 14.64 5.35 -11.69
CA LYS A 208 14.27 5.80 -13.04
C LYS A 208 15.13 5.14 -14.12
N ASP A 209 16.43 5.01 -13.89
CA ASP A 209 17.37 4.35 -14.80
C ASP A 209 16.98 2.87 -15.00
N LEU A 210 16.61 2.16 -13.93
CA LEU A 210 16.11 0.79 -13.98
C LEU A 210 14.80 0.69 -14.80
N ILE A 211 13.83 1.55 -14.54
CA ILE A 211 12.54 1.55 -15.25
C ILE A 211 12.75 1.84 -16.74
N ALA A 212 13.54 2.86 -17.07
CA ALA A 212 13.83 3.28 -18.44
C ALA A 212 14.55 2.19 -19.24
N LYS A 213 15.49 1.48 -18.62
CA LYS A 213 16.21 0.33 -19.22
C LYS A 213 15.24 -0.77 -19.69
N HIS A 214 14.10 -0.93 -19.03
CA HIS A 214 13.17 -2.05 -19.24
C HIS A 214 11.85 -1.67 -19.92
N LYS A 215 11.76 -0.48 -20.55
CA LYS A 215 10.53 0.06 -21.15
C LYS A 215 9.84 -0.82 -22.21
N ALA A 216 10.59 -1.73 -22.83
CA ALA A 216 10.11 -2.62 -23.88
C ALA A 216 9.55 -3.96 -23.36
N THR A 217 9.65 -4.22 -22.06
CA THR A 217 9.27 -5.51 -21.46
C THR A 217 8.40 -5.31 -20.22
N TRP A 218 7.74 -6.37 -19.76
CA TRP A 218 6.93 -6.34 -18.54
C TRP A 218 7.73 -5.95 -17.28
N TRP A 219 9.07 -6.08 -17.32
CA TRP A 219 9.95 -5.65 -16.25
C TRP A 219 9.87 -4.15 -15.97
N GLY A 220 9.65 -3.31 -16.99
CA GLY A 220 9.52 -1.85 -16.81
C GLY A 220 8.39 -1.49 -15.85
N PRO A 221 7.14 -1.87 -16.14
CA PRO A 221 6.02 -1.70 -15.23
C PRO A 221 6.20 -2.38 -13.86
N PHE A 222 6.78 -3.59 -13.81
CA PHE A 222 7.08 -4.25 -12.54
C PHE A 222 8.05 -3.43 -11.67
N PHE A 223 9.16 -2.96 -12.24
CA PHE A 223 10.12 -2.14 -11.53
C PHE A 223 9.53 -0.81 -11.11
N MET A 224 8.64 -0.24 -11.93
CA MET A 224 7.87 0.93 -11.55
C MET A 224 6.97 0.64 -10.33
N MET A 225 6.26 -0.49 -10.29
CA MET A 225 5.43 -0.87 -9.14
C MET A 225 6.22 -0.99 -7.84
N ILE A 226 7.43 -1.56 -7.87
CA ILE A 226 8.24 -1.75 -6.65
C ILE A 226 9.16 -0.57 -6.31
N SER A 227 9.29 0.40 -7.20
CA SER A 227 10.02 1.64 -6.95
C SER A 227 9.12 2.67 -6.29
N TYR A 228 7.82 2.66 -6.54
CA TYR A 228 6.89 3.61 -5.94
C TYR A 228 5.98 2.91 -4.92
N SER A 229 5.69 3.55 -3.79
CA SER A 229 4.74 3.09 -2.76
C SER A 229 3.29 3.41 -3.14
N TYR A 230 3.10 4.45 -3.96
CA TYR A 230 1.84 4.83 -4.61
C TYR A 230 2.19 5.68 -5.84
N PHE A 231 1.27 5.76 -6.80
CA PHE A 231 1.43 6.68 -7.93
C PHE A 231 0.69 7.99 -7.74
N THR A 232 1.24 9.03 -8.36
CA THR A 232 0.61 10.33 -8.55
C THR A 232 0.55 10.63 -10.04
N PRO A 233 -0.20 11.66 -10.49
CA PRO A 233 -0.19 12.07 -11.89
C PRO A 233 1.20 12.36 -12.46
N GLU A 234 2.19 12.71 -11.62
CA GLU A 234 3.58 12.97 -12.05
C GLU A 234 4.28 11.75 -12.67
N GLN A 235 3.78 10.53 -12.40
CA GLN A 235 4.36 9.31 -12.96
C GLN A 235 3.75 8.89 -14.31
N LYS A 236 2.69 9.55 -14.80
CA LYS A 236 2.08 9.24 -16.11
C LYS A 236 3.07 9.31 -17.29
N PRO A 237 3.95 10.33 -17.40
CA PRO A 237 4.92 10.39 -18.49
C PRO A 237 5.92 9.23 -18.51
N ILE A 238 6.18 8.59 -17.36
CA ILE A 238 7.04 7.40 -17.29
C ILE A 238 6.30 6.19 -17.88
N TYR A 239 5.04 6.00 -17.47
CA TYR A 239 4.19 4.91 -17.97
C TYR A 239 3.93 5.01 -19.49
N GLU A 240 3.75 6.22 -20.02
CA GLU A 240 3.49 6.45 -21.43
C GLU A 240 4.65 6.01 -22.34
N GLN A 241 5.90 6.04 -21.83
CA GLN A 241 7.10 5.60 -22.54
C GLN A 241 7.21 4.07 -22.67
N PHE A 242 6.39 3.30 -21.96
CA PHE A 242 6.36 1.86 -22.11
C PHE A 242 5.80 1.45 -23.46
N SER A 243 6.40 0.40 -24.04
CA SER A 243 5.88 -0.25 -25.24
C SER A 243 4.48 -0.84 -25.01
N GLU A 244 3.73 -1.05 -26.08
CA GLU A 244 2.43 -1.73 -26.02
C GLU A 244 2.51 -3.11 -25.36
N THR A 245 3.58 -3.87 -25.61
CA THR A 245 3.83 -5.16 -24.97
C THR A 245 3.97 -5.02 -23.45
N ALA A 246 4.72 -4.01 -23.00
CA ALA A 246 4.90 -3.73 -21.57
C ALA A 246 3.57 -3.27 -20.93
N LYS A 247 2.82 -2.37 -21.57
CA LYS A 247 1.51 -1.90 -21.09
C LYS A 247 0.47 -3.02 -21.00
N LYS A 248 0.50 -3.99 -21.92
CA LYS A 248 -0.44 -5.13 -21.93
C LYS A 248 -0.11 -6.23 -20.92
N SER A 249 1.11 -6.25 -20.34
CA SER A 249 1.47 -7.19 -19.27
C SER A 249 0.63 -6.96 -18.00
N TYR A 250 0.60 -7.94 -17.09
CA TYR A 250 -0.10 -7.82 -15.80
C TYR A 250 0.29 -6.55 -15.06
N TYR A 251 1.60 -6.32 -14.84
CA TYR A 251 2.06 -5.12 -14.13
C TYR A 251 1.83 -3.84 -14.95
N GLY A 252 1.84 -3.90 -16.28
CA GLY A 252 1.43 -2.78 -17.13
C GLY A 252 -0.02 -2.34 -16.86
N GLN A 253 -0.92 -3.31 -16.79
CA GLN A 253 -2.35 -3.06 -16.49
C GLN A 253 -2.57 -2.60 -15.04
N VAL A 254 -1.78 -3.11 -14.08
CA VAL A 254 -1.83 -2.63 -12.69
C VAL A 254 -1.36 -1.18 -12.61
N VAL A 255 -0.24 -0.83 -13.24
CA VAL A 255 0.25 0.57 -13.31
C VAL A 255 -0.80 1.47 -13.96
N ASP A 256 -1.41 1.03 -15.07
CA ASP A 256 -2.47 1.79 -15.75
C ASP A 256 -3.66 2.04 -14.83
N LYS A 257 -4.16 0.99 -14.17
CA LYS A 257 -5.28 1.10 -13.22
C LYS A 257 -4.97 2.08 -12.08
N ASP A 258 -3.71 2.12 -11.65
CA ASP A 258 -3.29 2.94 -10.52
C ASP A 258 -3.04 4.41 -10.93
N LEU A 259 -2.57 4.67 -12.15
CA LEU A 259 -2.37 6.02 -12.70
C LEU A 259 -3.63 6.62 -13.33
N ASN A 260 -4.49 5.76 -13.87
CA ASN A 260 -5.72 6.10 -14.57
C ASN A 260 -6.90 5.36 -13.91
N PRO A 261 -7.17 5.62 -12.61
CA PRO A 261 -8.32 5.02 -11.96
C PRO A 261 -9.58 5.40 -12.73
N LYS A 262 -10.39 4.41 -13.09
CA LYS A 262 -11.69 4.67 -13.70
C LYS A 262 -12.51 5.50 -12.73
N SER A 263 -13.01 6.65 -13.19
CA SER A 263 -13.99 7.40 -12.42
C SER A 263 -15.20 6.51 -12.15
N LEU A 264 -15.70 6.58 -10.92
CA LEU A 264 -16.94 5.92 -10.55
C LEU A 264 -18.16 6.79 -10.86
N ILE A 265 -17.96 8.04 -11.30
CA ILE A 265 -19.06 8.92 -11.73
C ILE A 265 -19.83 8.25 -12.87
N GLY A 266 -21.16 8.21 -12.73
CA GLY A 266 -22.09 7.53 -13.64
C GLY A 266 -22.31 6.05 -13.34
N THR A 267 -21.56 5.45 -12.40
CA THR A 267 -21.77 4.06 -11.98
C THR A 267 -22.75 3.96 -10.81
N SER A 268 -23.48 2.84 -10.73
CA SER A 268 -24.38 2.56 -9.61
C SER A 268 -23.63 1.93 -8.44
N VAL A 269 -23.95 2.41 -7.23
CA VAL A 269 -23.49 1.83 -5.97
C VAL A 269 -24.26 0.55 -5.70
N ALA A 270 -23.54 -0.56 -5.50
CA ALA A 270 -24.14 -1.82 -5.08
C ALA A 270 -24.78 -1.67 -3.69
N ASN A 271 -25.86 -2.41 -3.41
CA ASN A 271 -26.36 -2.46 -2.04
C ASN A 271 -25.37 -3.26 -1.17
N PHE A 272 -25.05 -2.73 0.01
CA PHE A 272 -24.22 -3.41 1.00
C PHE A 272 -24.78 -3.20 2.40
N GLY A 273 -24.38 -4.09 3.31
CA GLY A 273 -24.74 -4.02 4.71
C GLY A 273 -23.51 -3.92 5.59
N LEU A 274 -23.52 -2.97 6.54
CA LEU A 274 -22.43 -2.76 7.51
C LEU A 274 -23.02 -2.57 8.91
N LYS A 275 -22.15 -2.58 9.92
CA LYS A 275 -22.55 -2.44 11.33
C LYS A 275 -22.20 -1.07 11.88
N ASP A 276 -23.06 -0.54 12.75
CA ASP A 276 -22.76 0.64 13.55
C ASP A 276 -21.92 0.30 14.80
N LYS A 277 -21.63 1.32 15.62
CA LYS A 277 -20.86 1.19 16.88
C LYS A 277 -21.48 0.26 17.93
N ASN A 278 -22.77 -0.06 17.81
CA ASN A 278 -23.48 -0.95 18.73
C ASN A 278 -23.62 -2.36 18.12
N GLY A 279 -22.98 -2.63 16.98
CA GLY A 279 -23.09 -3.88 16.24
C GLY A 279 -24.40 -4.05 15.48
N LYS A 280 -25.26 -3.02 15.44
CA LYS A 280 -26.52 -3.07 14.69
C LYS A 280 -26.22 -3.02 13.20
N ALA A 281 -26.71 -4.02 12.47
CA ALA A 281 -26.59 -4.09 11.02
C ALA A 281 -27.56 -3.10 10.35
N TYR A 282 -27.08 -2.42 9.32
CA TYR A 282 -27.87 -1.58 8.42
C TYR A 282 -27.64 -2.03 6.99
N ASN A 283 -28.70 -2.07 6.18
CA ASN A 283 -28.53 -2.03 4.72
C ASN A 283 -28.49 -0.57 4.29
N VAL A 284 -27.58 -0.23 3.37
CA VAL A 284 -27.48 1.14 2.88
C VAL A 284 -28.76 1.60 2.21
N LYS A 285 -29.47 0.71 1.49
CA LYS A 285 -30.81 1.01 0.96
C LYS A 285 -31.78 1.60 1.99
N ASP A 286 -31.71 1.15 3.24
CA ASP A 286 -32.60 1.62 4.31
C ASP A 286 -32.20 3.03 4.80
N ILE A 287 -30.89 3.33 4.79
CA ILE A 287 -30.35 4.65 5.18
C ILE A 287 -30.65 5.70 4.10
N VAL A 288 -30.52 5.30 2.82
CA VAL A 288 -30.67 6.21 1.68
C VAL A 288 -32.12 6.36 1.20
N ALA A 289 -33.04 5.57 1.74
CA ALA A 289 -34.45 5.65 1.38
C ALA A 289 -35.02 7.06 1.65
N GLY A 290 -35.65 7.65 0.63
CA GLY A 290 -36.24 8.99 0.73
C GLY A 290 -35.23 10.15 0.67
N LYS A 291 -33.93 9.88 0.51
CA LYS A 291 -32.89 10.91 0.34
C LYS A 291 -32.68 11.22 -1.14
N LYS A 292 -32.50 12.50 -1.46
CA LYS A 292 -32.23 12.98 -2.82
C LYS A 292 -30.76 12.78 -3.18
N TYR A 293 -29.88 13.05 -2.23
CA TYR A 293 -28.44 12.90 -2.38
C TYR A 293 -27.80 12.38 -1.10
N ILE A 294 -26.84 11.48 -1.23
CA ILE A 294 -26.09 10.90 -0.13
C ILE A 294 -24.60 11.10 -0.36
N LEU A 295 -23.91 11.67 0.61
CA LEU A 295 -22.45 11.68 0.62
C LEU A 295 -21.94 10.43 1.34
N VAL A 296 -21.32 9.51 0.61
CA VAL A 296 -20.55 8.41 1.22
C VAL A 296 -19.17 8.95 1.54
N ASP A 297 -18.81 8.94 2.82
CA ASP A 297 -17.55 9.51 3.35
C ASP A 297 -16.68 8.40 3.97
N PHE A 298 -15.56 8.08 3.33
CA PHE A 298 -14.58 7.13 3.85
C PHE A 298 -13.54 7.84 4.71
N TRP A 299 -13.44 7.42 5.98
CA TRP A 299 -12.60 8.04 6.99
C TRP A 299 -11.98 7.02 7.96
N ALA A 300 -11.20 7.49 8.93
CA ALA A 300 -10.71 6.68 10.04
C ALA A 300 -10.33 7.55 11.25
N SER A 301 -10.31 6.95 12.43
CA SER A 301 -9.97 7.61 13.70
C SER A 301 -8.58 8.26 13.73
N TRP A 302 -7.63 7.63 13.02
CA TRP A 302 -6.24 8.08 12.88
C TRP A 302 -6.02 9.06 11.72
N CYS A 303 -7.03 9.29 10.88
CA CYS A 303 -6.91 10.17 9.73
C CYS A 303 -7.12 11.64 10.12
N GLY A 304 -6.02 12.33 10.41
CA GLY A 304 -6.03 13.76 10.75
C GLY A 304 -6.75 14.65 9.72
N PRO A 305 -6.48 14.54 8.40
CA PRO A 305 -7.20 15.30 7.38
C PRO A 305 -8.70 15.00 7.32
N CYS A 306 -9.12 13.74 7.51
CA CYS A 306 -10.53 13.37 7.57
C CYS A 306 -11.24 14.10 8.71
N ARG A 307 -10.65 14.07 9.92
CA ARG A 307 -11.24 14.71 11.10
C ARG A 307 -11.32 16.23 10.99
N LYS A 308 -10.37 16.86 10.27
CA LYS A 308 -10.43 18.30 9.96
C LYS A 308 -11.58 18.67 9.03
N GLU A 309 -12.11 17.72 8.26
CA GLU A 309 -13.21 17.94 7.32
C GLU A 309 -14.59 17.77 7.98
N ILE A 310 -14.68 17.03 9.09
CA ILE A 310 -15.94 16.78 9.82
C ILE A 310 -16.71 18.08 10.16
N PRO A 311 -16.07 19.18 10.60
CA PRO A 311 -16.78 20.45 10.81
C PRO A 311 -17.50 20.97 9.56
N ASN A 312 -16.89 20.85 8.38
CA ASN A 312 -17.51 21.25 7.11
C ASN A 312 -18.70 20.34 6.78
N LEU A 313 -18.56 19.04 7.01
CA LEU A 313 -19.64 18.07 6.83
C LEU A 313 -20.83 18.36 7.76
N LYS A 314 -20.58 18.78 9.01
CA LYS A 314 -21.63 19.22 9.94
C LYS A 314 -22.36 20.46 9.44
N THR A 315 -21.64 21.44 8.90
CA THR A 315 -22.24 22.63 8.30
C THR A 315 -23.13 22.25 7.12
N ALA A 316 -22.64 21.42 6.19
CA ALA A 316 -23.42 20.96 5.05
C ALA A 316 -24.64 20.14 5.48
N TYR A 317 -24.50 19.25 6.47
CA TYR A 317 -25.61 18.45 6.98
C TYR A 317 -26.69 19.30 7.65
N ALA A 318 -26.29 20.30 8.45
CA ALA A 318 -27.23 21.23 9.08
C ALA A 318 -28.02 22.04 8.05
N GLU A 319 -27.39 22.47 6.96
CA GLU A 319 -28.05 23.29 5.93
C GLU A 319 -28.92 22.48 4.95
N TYR A 320 -28.44 21.30 4.54
CA TYR A 320 -29.04 20.53 3.44
C TYR A 320 -29.77 19.26 3.90
N GLY A 321 -29.59 18.81 5.15
CA GLY A 321 -30.17 17.55 5.66
C GLY A 321 -31.70 17.51 5.53
N ALA A 322 -32.37 18.59 5.93
CA ALA A 322 -33.82 18.73 5.77
C ALA A 322 -34.27 18.86 4.29
N LYS A 323 -33.36 19.21 3.38
CA LYS A 323 -33.62 19.35 1.94
C LYS A 323 -33.47 18.03 1.17
N GLY A 324 -33.19 16.93 1.88
CA GLY A 324 -33.02 15.60 1.31
C GLY A 324 -31.56 15.18 1.11
N PHE A 325 -30.61 15.86 1.76
CA PHE A 325 -29.22 15.41 1.86
C PHE A 325 -29.02 14.45 3.02
N GLU A 326 -28.16 13.44 2.85
CA GLU A 326 -27.73 12.53 3.91
C GLU A 326 -26.22 12.32 3.84
N ILE A 327 -25.59 12.00 4.98
CA ILE A 327 -24.18 11.59 5.01
C ILE A 327 -24.11 10.15 5.55
N LEU A 328 -23.36 9.30 4.87
CA LEU A 328 -23.02 7.96 5.32
C LEU A 328 -21.51 7.88 5.47
N SER A 329 -21.03 8.00 6.71
CA SER A 329 -19.60 7.85 7.00
C SER A 329 -19.27 6.37 7.23
N ILE A 330 -18.28 5.86 6.50
CA ILE A 330 -17.78 4.50 6.57
C ILE A 330 -16.33 4.54 7.05
N SER A 331 -16.08 4.02 8.25
CA SER A 331 -14.72 3.95 8.79
C SER A 331 -13.96 2.74 8.25
N ILE A 332 -12.70 2.95 7.86
CA ILE A 332 -11.76 1.87 7.51
C ILE A 332 -10.87 1.45 8.68
N ASP A 333 -11.18 1.89 9.90
CA ASP A 333 -10.44 1.49 11.11
C ASP A 333 -10.38 -0.03 11.26
N LYS A 334 -9.22 -0.52 11.75
CA LYS A 334 -9.04 -1.91 12.20
C LYS A 334 -9.22 -2.06 13.71
N ASP A 335 -8.99 -0.99 14.45
CA ASP A 335 -9.24 -0.92 15.88
C ASP A 335 -10.61 -0.30 16.12
N GLU A 336 -11.59 -1.16 16.42
CA GLU A 336 -12.97 -0.74 16.71
C GLU A 336 -13.04 0.20 17.92
N LYS A 337 -12.17 0.04 18.94
CA LYS A 337 -12.18 0.91 20.13
C LYS A 337 -11.70 2.30 19.78
N ALA A 338 -10.67 2.41 18.93
CA ALA A 338 -10.17 3.70 18.45
C ALA A 338 -11.26 4.42 17.63
N TRP A 339 -11.97 3.70 16.77
CA TRP A 339 -13.11 4.22 16.02
C TRP A 339 -14.23 4.72 16.93
N GLN A 340 -14.68 3.92 17.91
CA GLN A 340 -15.73 4.30 18.84
C GLN A 340 -15.34 5.54 19.67
N LYS A 341 -14.08 5.63 20.11
CA LYS A 341 -13.56 6.81 20.80
C LYS A 341 -13.60 8.06 19.91
N ALA A 342 -13.21 7.93 18.65
CA ALA A 342 -13.28 9.05 17.69
C ALA A 342 -14.73 9.47 17.44
N LEU A 343 -15.67 8.53 17.28
CA LEU A 343 -17.09 8.85 17.13
C LEU A 343 -17.64 9.69 18.29
N ALA A 344 -17.27 9.34 19.52
CA ALA A 344 -17.68 10.09 20.70
C ALA A 344 -17.12 11.52 20.74
N GLN A 345 -15.89 11.71 20.24
CA GLN A 345 -15.24 13.02 20.15
C GLN A 345 -15.84 13.89 19.03
N GLU A 346 -16.10 13.27 17.88
CA GLU A 346 -16.53 13.99 16.68
C GLU A 346 -18.03 14.29 16.69
N ASN A 347 -18.84 13.55 17.45
CA ASN A 347 -20.28 13.81 17.60
C ASN A 347 -20.99 14.06 16.25
N MET A 348 -20.83 13.12 15.33
CA MET A 348 -21.45 13.17 13.99
C MET A 348 -22.94 12.80 14.09
N GLN A 349 -23.80 13.59 13.45
CA GLN A 349 -25.26 13.49 13.57
C GLN A 349 -25.90 12.53 12.55
N TRP A 350 -25.08 11.84 11.77
CA TRP A 350 -25.48 10.96 10.67
C TRP A 350 -24.94 9.55 10.88
N HIS A 351 -25.33 8.63 10.00
CA HIS A 351 -24.95 7.22 10.11
C HIS A 351 -23.44 7.02 9.97
N ASN A 352 -22.88 6.27 10.92
CA ASN A 352 -21.47 5.90 10.96
C ASN A 352 -21.34 4.39 11.07
N LEU A 353 -20.76 3.76 10.05
CA LEU A 353 -20.62 2.31 9.94
C LEU A 353 -19.14 1.91 9.84
N LEU A 354 -18.81 0.68 10.20
CA LEU A 354 -17.46 0.11 10.08
C LEU A 354 -17.36 -0.76 8.82
N ASP A 355 -16.35 -0.51 7.98
CA ASP A 355 -16.09 -1.27 6.76
C ASP A 355 -15.68 -2.73 7.07
N ASP A 356 -16.05 -3.64 6.17
CA ASP A 356 -15.71 -5.06 6.21
C ASP A 356 -14.56 -5.44 5.26
N ASP A 357 -13.77 -4.44 4.85
CA ASP A 357 -12.74 -4.50 3.80
C ASP A 357 -13.23 -4.70 2.37
N LYS A 358 -14.56 -4.78 2.14
CA LYS A 358 -15.11 -4.96 0.80
C LYS A 358 -15.71 -3.67 0.26
N VAL A 359 -16.35 -2.87 1.12
CA VAL A 359 -17.05 -1.67 0.65
C VAL A 359 -16.05 -0.64 0.16
N SER A 360 -15.02 -0.29 0.94
CA SER A 360 -13.97 0.63 0.50
C SER A 360 -13.31 0.20 -0.82
N LYS A 361 -13.05 -1.11 -0.99
CA LYS A 361 -12.50 -1.67 -2.23
C LYS A 361 -13.47 -1.56 -3.41
N SER A 362 -14.77 -1.76 -3.19
CA SER A 362 -15.78 -1.60 -4.25
C SER A 362 -15.87 -0.17 -4.76
N PHE A 363 -15.58 0.82 -3.90
CA PHE A 363 -15.45 2.22 -4.26
C PHE A 363 -14.02 2.59 -4.75
N ASN A 364 -13.11 1.63 -4.87
CA ASN A 364 -11.70 1.86 -5.24
C ASN A 364 -10.99 2.89 -4.33
N VAL A 365 -11.34 2.90 -3.04
CA VAL A 365 -10.72 3.77 -2.03
C VAL A 365 -9.32 3.28 -1.73
N LYS A 366 -8.31 4.07 -2.10
CA LYS A 366 -6.89 3.79 -1.83
C LYS A 366 -6.30 4.71 -0.77
N THR A 367 -6.83 5.92 -0.68
CA THR A 367 -6.38 6.95 0.25
C THR A 367 -7.59 7.58 0.88
N ILE A 368 -7.50 7.87 2.17
CA ILE A 368 -8.51 8.65 2.88
C ILE A 368 -7.95 10.05 3.22
N PRO A 369 -8.80 11.08 3.25
CA PRO A 369 -10.25 10.97 3.09
C PRO A 369 -10.67 10.74 1.63
N ALA A 370 -11.79 10.05 1.41
CA ALA A 370 -12.42 9.87 0.09
C ALA A 370 -13.94 10.04 0.19
N THR A 371 -14.55 10.79 -0.71
CA THR A 371 -16.00 11.06 -0.70
C THR A 371 -16.64 10.75 -2.05
N TYR A 372 -17.88 10.28 -2.02
CA TYR A 372 -18.68 10.02 -3.23
C TYR A 372 -20.09 10.55 -3.02
N LEU A 373 -20.52 11.48 -3.87
CA LEU A 373 -21.89 11.99 -3.86
C LEU A 373 -22.75 11.10 -4.76
N VAL A 374 -23.82 10.55 -4.18
CA VAL A 374 -24.70 9.57 -4.80
C VAL A 374 -26.10 10.18 -4.93
N ASP A 375 -26.75 10.03 -6.08
CA ASP A 375 -28.13 10.48 -6.28
C ASP A 375 -29.16 9.47 -5.75
N SER A 376 -30.44 9.87 -5.79
CA SER A 376 -31.58 9.02 -5.37
C SER A 376 -31.73 7.70 -6.14
N LYS A 377 -31.07 7.53 -7.29
CA LYS A 377 -31.05 6.27 -8.06
C LYS A 377 -29.87 5.38 -7.68
N GLY A 378 -29.05 5.81 -6.73
CA GLY A 378 -27.83 5.11 -6.33
C GLY A 378 -26.68 5.34 -7.31
N VAL A 379 -26.73 6.35 -8.18
CA VAL A 379 -25.67 6.66 -9.14
C VAL A 379 -24.70 7.66 -8.54
N ILE A 380 -23.40 7.41 -8.66
CA ILE A 380 -22.36 8.36 -8.23
C ILE A 380 -22.34 9.53 -9.21
N ILE A 381 -22.52 10.75 -8.70
CA ILE A 381 -22.57 12.00 -9.49
C ILE A 381 -21.45 12.97 -9.15
N GLY A 382 -20.60 12.62 -8.19
CA GLY A 382 -19.39 13.37 -7.84
C GLY A 382 -18.48 12.55 -6.92
N ASP A 383 -17.19 12.83 -6.96
CA ASP A 383 -16.18 12.24 -6.08
C ASP A 383 -15.27 13.33 -5.50
N ASN A 384 -14.64 13.04 -4.36
CA ASN A 384 -13.69 13.90 -3.64
C ASN A 384 -14.19 15.32 -3.28
N LEU A 385 -15.50 15.56 -3.29
CA LEU A 385 -16.12 16.82 -2.87
C LEU A 385 -15.93 17.04 -1.36
N ARG A 386 -15.41 18.22 -0.99
CA ARG A 386 -15.15 18.66 0.39
C ARG A 386 -15.33 20.17 0.52
N GLY A 387 -15.53 20.64 1.74
CA GLY A 387 -15.60 22.06 2.08
C GLY A 387 -16.47 22.84 1.10
N ALA A 388 -15.90 23.90 0.53
CA ALA A 388 -16.58 24.77 -0.42
C ALA A 388 -17.04 24.06 -1.71
N GLU A 389 -16.33 23.03 -2.18
CA GLU A 389 -16.73 22.30 -3.39
C GLU A 389 -17.98 21.45 -3.15
N LEU A 390 -18.05 20.79 -1.98
CA LEU A 390 -19.25 20.06 -1.57
C LEU A 390 -20.43 21.01 -1.40
N GLU A 391 -20.23 22.14 -0.71
CA GLU A 391 -21.27 23.14 -0.49
C GLU A 391 -21.80 23.71 -1.82
N ALA A 392 -20.89 24.10 -2.73
CA ALA A 392 -21.27 24.59 -4.05
C ALA A 392 -22.07 23.55 -4.84
N LYS A 393 -21.67 22.27 -4.78
CA LYS A 393 -22.38 21.19 -5.47
C LYS A 393 -23.76 20.93 -4.87
N LEU A 394 -23.88 20.91 -3.55
CA LEU A 394 -25.17 20.74 -2.87
C LEU A 394 -26.10 21.92 -3.15
N LYS A 395 -25.58 23.15 -3.14
CA LYS A 395 -26.34 24.35 -3.52
C LYS A 395 -26.87 24.29 -4.96
N GLU A 396 -26.08 23.76 -5.89
CA GLU A 396 -26.50 23.54 -7.28
C GLU A 396 -27.63 22.51 -7.40
N LEU A 397 -27.52 21.40 -6.65
CA LEU A 397 -28.40 20.24 -6.76
C LEU A 397 -29.69 20.33 -5.93
N LEU A 398 -29.62 21.02 -4.80
CA LEU A 398 -30.70 21.18 -3.82
C LEU A 398 -31.23 22.60 -3.80
N LYS A 399 -31.17 23.30 -4.95
CA LYS A 399 -31.78 24.61 -5.14
C LYS A 399 -33.19 24.61 -4.55
N SER A 400 -33.37 25.49 -3.58
CA SER A 400 -34.68 25.92 -3.06
C SER A 400 -35.42 26.69 -4.12
#